data_AF-A0AA51NCG8-F1
#
_entry.id   AF-A0AA51NCG8-F1
#
_cell.length_a   1.000
_cell.length_b   1.000
_cell.length_c   1.000
_cell.angle_alpha   90.00
_cell.angle_beta   90.00
_cell.angle_gamma   90.00
#
_symmetry.space_group_name_H-M   'P 1'
#
loop_
_entity.id
_entity.type
_entity.pdbx_description
1 polymer ?
#
loop_
_entity_poly.entity_id
_entity_poly.type
_entity_poly.pdbx_seq_one_letter_code
_entity_poly.pdbx_strand_id
1 'polypeptide(L)'
;MQRLVFLLSIFLIFSCEQEKPEKESIQATPDKEVRKWHLTDTLITSVKWTSDSIRQVNLDLNHLSELFLEVKSDAPVYLFYGDKLIEKSSDGYLQHSFNDSIRNDIFLSLDRNVQMLTYGIYTVEKTNVNGAYSSLENTERESKWISDNILLILLIGASLFMVIIKVNYDKRYLNILSFNKIFTTRLNEGDQSRMRIMDQDNFVFAGLYAFLTAGLIYFLSLGRNIGFLGIEPSGVIEFLKILIIVVIGLISKVVLVSIASNLFGNNKISAFYVKEMLNINLFFVIILFFSSISIFLFEGAIPAFWLSTAIYAMLAFYIIRLILLYFKILKLSSFTNLYLFSYFCTTEIFPFLIGLKYFMR
;
A
#
# COMPACT_ATOMS: atom_id res chain seq x y z
N MET A 1 -14.60 -22.31 -27.21
CA MET A 1 -13.12 -22.35 -27.31
C MET A 1 -12.55 -21.39 -28.36
N GLN A 2 -12.97 -21.41 -29.63
CA GLN A 2 -12.39 -20.55 -30.69
C GLN A 2 -12.36 -19.04 -30.37
N ARG A 3 -13.42 -18.48 -29.77
CA ARG A 3 -13.44 -17.05 -29.39
C ARG A 3 -12.47 -16.68 -28.26
N LEU A 4 -12.08 -17.66 -27.44
CA LEU A 4 -11.19 -17.46 -26.30
C LEU A 4 -9.72 -17.53 -26.74
N VAL A 5 -9.41 -18.41 -27.72
CA VAL A 5 -8.12 -18.43 -28.43
C VAL A 5 -7.91 -17.14 -29.24
N PHE A 6 -8.97 -16.58 -29.82
CA PHE A 6 -8.93 -15.31 -30.55
C PHE A 6 -8.63 -14.10 -29.65
N LEU A 7 -9.23 -14.05 -28.45
CA LEU A 7 -8.92 -13.00 -27.47
C LEU A 7 -7.49 -13.11 -26.92
N LEU A 8 -7.00 -14.34 -26.70
CA LEU A 8 -5.65 -14.57 -26.18
C LEU A 8 -4.56 -14.26 -27.21
N SER A 9 -4.86 -14.44 -28.51
CA SER A 9 -3.94 -14.08 -29.61
C SER A 9 -3.88 -12.57 -29.85
N ILE A 10 -5.01 -11.86 -29.76
CA ILE A 10 -5.00 -10.38 -29.75
C ILE A 10 -4.16 -9.84 -28.58
N PHE A 11 -4.23 -10.50 -27.42
CA PHE A 11 -3.48 -10.11 -26.23
C PHE A 11 -1.95 -10.23 -26.41
N LEU A 12 -1.50 -11.29 -27.09
CA LEU A 12 -0.07 -11.49 -27.41
C LEU A 12 0.44 -10.47 -28.43
N ILE A 13 -0.41 -10.02 -29.36
CA ILE A 13 -0.05 -9.02 -30.37
C ILE A 13 0.12 -7.64 -29.72
N PHE A 14 -0.82 -7.21 -28.88
CA PHE A 14 -0.71 -5.93 -28.17
C PHE A 14 0.43 -5.88 -27.14
N SER A 15 0.90 -7.03 -26.65
CA SER A 15 2.03 -7.09 -25.72
C SER A 15 3.39 -6.99 -26.41
N CYS A 16 3.44 -7.09 -27.75
CA CYS A 16 4.68 -7.07 -28.53
C CYS A 16 4.95 -5.74 -29.23
N GLU A 17 3.96 -4.84 -29.31
CA GLU A 17 4.00 -3.65 -30.16
C GLU A 17 3.85 -2.38 -29.31
N GLN A 18 4.90 -2.04 -28.55
CA GLN A 18 5.08 -0.67 -28.06
C GLN A 18 6.48 -0.17 -28.46
N GLU A 19 6.45 0.59 -29.56
CA GLU A 19 7.54 1.35 -30.14
C GLU A 19 8.15 2.30 -29.09
N LYS A 20 9.49 2.34 -29.02
CA LYS A 20 10.23 3.24 -28.14
C LYS A 20 9.90 4.69 -28.51
N PRO A 21 9.32 5.51 -27.61
CA PRO A 21 9.15 6.92 -27.90
C PRO A 21 10.53 7.58 -28.00
N GLU A 22 10.76 8.26 -29.12
CA GLU A 22 11.90 9.13 -29.36
C GLU A 22 11.91 10.25 -28.31
N LYS A 23 13.01 10.36 -27.55
CA LYS A 23 13.17 11.39 -26.51
C LYS A 23 13.41 12.74 -27.18
N GLU A 24 12.38 13.59 -27.25
CA GLU A 24 12.56 15.02 -27.45
C GLU A 24 13.15 15.66 -26.18
N SER A 25 14.35 16.22 -26.31
CA SER A 25 15.05 16.92 -25.25
C SER A 25 14.48 18.33 -25.06
N ILE A 26 13.52 18.47 -24.14
CA ILE A 26 13.05 19.78 -23.68
C ILE A 26 14.05 20.29 -22.62
N GLN A 27 14.74 21.39 -22.93
CA GLN A 27 15.58 22.11 -21.96
C GLN A 27 14.69 22.79 -20.91
N ALA A 28 14.68 22.27 -19.70
CA ALA A 28 13.99 22.87 -18.55
C ALA A 28 14.79 24.06 -17.98
N THR A 29 14.08 25.13 -17.65
CA THR A 29 14.57 26.33 -16.95
C THR A 29 14.86 26.07 -15.46
N PRO A 30 15.68 26.92 -14.80
CA PRO A 30 16.53 26.50 -13.68
C PRO A 30 15.78 26.24 -12.36
N ASP A 31 16.35 25.27 -11.64
CA ASP A 31 15.95 24.72 -10.35
C ASP A 31 15.63 25.77 -9.28
N LYS A 32 14.54 25.54 -8.54
CA LYS A 32 14.31 26.20 -7.24
C LYS A 32 15.16 25.52 -6.18
N GLU A 33 16.20 26.20 -5.73
CA GLU A 33 17.02 25.78 -4.59
C GLU A 33 16.21 25.88 -3.28
N VAL A 34 16.08 24.78 -2.54
CA VAL A 34 15.42 24.76 -1.23
C VAL A 34 16.48 24.69 -0.14
N ARG A 35 16.44 25.65 0.79
CA ARG A 35 17.35 25.71 1.95
C ARG A 35 16.79 24.88 3.09
N LYS A 36 17.56 23.90 3.55
CA LYS A 36 17.26 23.09 4.73
C LYS A 36 18.18 23.49 5.87
N TRP A 37 17.61 24.14 6.88
CA TRP A 37 18.35 24.61 8.05
C TRP A 37 18.62 23.47 9.03
N HIS A 38 19.88 23.31 9.43
CA HIS A 38 20.33 22.31 10.41
C HIS A 38 20.50 22.92 11.80
N LEU A 39 21.02 24.14 11.87
CA LEU A 39 21.20 24.88 13.10
C LEU A 39 20.83 26.34 12.86
N THR A 40 20.10 26.93 13.79
CA THR A 40 19.81 28.37 13.82
C THR A 40 19.84 28.83 15.26
N ASP A 41 20.61 29.87 15.55
CA ASP A 41 20.70 30.43 16.89
C ASP A 41 20.78 31.97 16.82
N THR A 42 20.31 32.63 17.87
CA THR A 42 20.30 34.09 17.98
C THR A 42 20.80 34.49 19.36
N LEU A 43 21.97 35.11 19.40
CA LEU A 43 22.57 35.67 20.60
C LEU A 43 22.23 37.16 20.69
N ILE A 44 21.56 37.54 21.76
CA ILE A 44 21.25 38.94 22.09
C ILE A 44 21.96 39.28 23.39
N THR A 45 22.73 40.36 23.38
CA THR A 45 23.52 40.77 24.54
C THR A 45 23.17 42.21 24.90
N SER A 46 22.67 42.43 26.11
CA SER A 46 22.29 43.76 26.60
C SER A 46 23.45 44.48 27.32
N VAL A 47 24.56 43.78 27.56
CA VAL A 47 25.70 44.27 28.34
C VAL A 47 26.85 44.58 27.40
N LYS A 48 27.33 45.83 27.40
CA LYS A 48 28.59 46.19 26.73
C LYS A 48 29.73 45.41 27.38
N TRP A 49 30.38 44.60 26.58
CA TRP A 49 31.38 43.67 27.06
C TRP A 49 32.71 44.37 27.38
N THR A 50 33.37 43.95 28.46
CA THR A 50 34.66 44.51 28.89
C THR A 50 35.81 44.01 28.01
N SER A 51 36.89 44.80 27.96
CA SER A 51 37.73 45.00 26.77
C SER A 51 38.58 43.82 26.26
N ASP A 52 38.76 42.73 27.03
CA ASP A 52 39.87 41.81 26.73
C ASP A 52 39.46 40.36 26.41
N SER A 53 38.16 40.05 26.34
CA SER A 53 37.71 38.70 25.95
C SER A 53 37.42 38.60 24.45
N ILE A 54 38.26 37.84 23.72
CA ILE A 54 37.93 37.39 22.37
C ILE A 54 36.76 36.42 22.49
N ARG A 55 35.66 36.71 21.80
CA ARG A 55 34.54 35.77 21.70
C ARG A 55 34.66 34.96 20.45
N GLN A 56 34.56 33.66 20.62
CA GLN A 56 34.49 32.68 19.55
C GLN A 56 33.28 31.80 19.81
N VAL A 57 32.44 31.64 18.79
CA VAL A 57 31.42 30.59 18.75
C VAL A 57 32.03 29.43 17.98
N ASN A 58 32.15 28.27 18.63
CA ASN A 58 32.56 27.05 17.94
C ASN A 58 31.36 26.47 17.18
N LEU A 59 31.51 26.32 15.87
CA LEU A 59 30.51 25.69 15.01
C LEU A 59 30.88 24.21 14.85
N ASP A 60 30.19 23.34 15.61
CA ASP A 60 30.34 21.89 15.46
C ASP A 60 29.64 21.44 14.17
N LEU A 61 30.44 21.18 13.12
CA LEU A 61 30.00 20.88 11.76
C LEU A 61 30.27 19.42 11.36
N ASN A 62 30.17 18.50 12.33
CA ASN A 62 30.44 17.09 12.08
C ASN A 62 29.46 16.47 11.05
N HIS A 63 30.03 15.80 10.05
CA HIS A 63 29.41 14.82 9.14
C HIS A 63 28.50 15.28 7.98
N LEU A 64 28.50 16.54 7.55
CA LEU A 64 27.69 16.97 6.40
C LEU A 64 28.56 17.49 5.25
N SER A 65 28.26 17.04 4.03
CA SER A 65 28.81 17.57 2.78
C SER A 65 27.99 18.76 2.29
N GLU A 66 28.65 19.82 1.79
CA GLU A 66 28.04 21.03 1.22
C GLU A 66 27.19 21.87 2.19
N LEU A 67 27.86 22.47 3.19
CA LEU A 67 27.23 23.35 4.16
C LEU A 67 27.36 24.81 3.77
N PHE A 68 26.31 25.57 4.04
CA PHE A 68 26.30 27.03 3.91
C PHE A 68 26.10 27.65 5.29
N LEU A 69 26.97 28.58 5.65
CA LEU A 69 26.84 29.41 6.84
C LEU A 69 26.30 30.77 6.43
N GLU A 70 25.24 31.22 7.08
CA GLU A 70 24.72 32.57 6.95
C GLU A 70 24.73 33.22 8.34
N VAL A 71 25.41 34.35 8.45
CA VAL A 71 25.56 35.12 9.68
C VAL A 71 25.08 36.54 9.43
N LYS A 72 24.30 37.05 10.37
CA LYS A 72 23.83 38.42 10.42
C LYS A 72 24.10 39.02 11.79
N SER A 73 24.88 40.08 11.82
CA SER A 73 25.28 40.79 13.02
C SER A 73 25.19 42.31 12.82
N ASP A 74 25.14 43.04 13.92
CA ASP A 74 25.17 44.50 13.95
C ASP A 74 26.60 45.08 14.01
N ALA A 75 27.63 44.23 14.06
CA ALA A 75 29.04 44.62 14.01
C ALA A 75 29.88 43.62 13.18
N PRO A 76 31.16 43.93 12.89
CA PRO A 76 32.00 43.08 12.06
C PRO A 76 32.16 41.64 12.58
N VAL A 77 32.18 40.69 11.65
CA VAL A 77 32.27 39.25 11.93
C VAL A 77 33.47 38.65 11.19
N TYR A 78 34.17 37.74 11.85
CA TYR A 78 35.37 37.09 11.34
C TYR A 78 35.19 35.57 11.41
N LEU A 79 35.32 34.88 10.28
CA LEU A 79 35.23 33.43 10.19
C LEU A 79 36.63 32.81 10.12
N PHE A 80 36.94 31.95 11.09
CA PHE A 80 38.21 31.24 11.20
C PHE A 80 38.03 29.74 11.02
N TYR A 81 39.03 29.10 10.42
CA TYR A 81 39.16 27.65 10.32
C TYR A 81 40.50 27.23 10.90
N GLY A 82 40.45 26.61 12.08
CA GLY A 82 41.60 26.58 12.98
C GLY A 82 42.12 28.01 13.24
N ASP A 83 43.41 28.24 12.99
CA ASP A 83 44.05 29.54 13.22
C ASP A 83 44.02 30.48 11.99
N LYS A 84 43.45 30.04 10.87
CA LYS A 84 43.46 30.81 9.62
C LYS A 84 42.15 31.56 9.44
N LEU A 85 42.24 32.88 9.25
CA LEU A 85 41.11 33.70 8.83
C LEU A 85 40.72 33.31 7.40
N ILE A 86 39.49 32.81 7.21
CA ILE A 86 38.93 32.50 5.89
C ILE A 86 38.27 33.75 5.31
N GLU A 87 37.35 34.33 6.07
CA GLU A 87 36.46 35.37 5.56
C GLU A 87 36.14 36.41 6.65
N LYS A 88 35.91 37.65 6.22
CA LYS A 88 35.58 38.78 7.09
C LYS A 88 34.44 39.57 6.46
N SER A 89 33.42 39.85 7.27
CA SER A 89 32.35 40.79 6.94
C SER A 89 32.50 42.05 7.79
N SER A 90 32.50 43.21 7.14
CA SER A 90 32.55 44.51 7.83
C SER A 90 31.17 45.12 8.07
N ASP A 91 30.17 44.66 7.30
CA ASP A 91 28.77 45.08 7.35
C ASP A 91 27.91 44.18 8.25
N GLY A 92 28.51 43.14 8.83
CA GLY A 92 27.85 42.20 9.73
C GLY A 92 27.08 41.09 9.00
N TYR A 93 27.03 41.08 7.66
CA TYR A 93 26.46 39.99 6.89
C TYR A 93 27.56 39.12 6.26
N LEU A 94 27.61 37.85 6.62
CA LEU A 94 28.59 36.88 6.10
C LEU A 94 27.88 35.64 5.58
N GLN A 95 28.15 35.26 4.33
CA GLN A 95 27.66 34.02 3.73
C GLN A 95 28.84 33.23 3.19
N HIS A 96 29.05 32.02 3.72
CA HIS A 96 30.18 31.17 3.34
C HIS A 96 29.72 29.76 2.97
N SER A 97 30.31 29.19 1.91
CA SER A 97 30.04 27.81 1.48
C SER A 97 31.25 26.92 1.75
N PHE A 98 31.01 25.82 2.46
CA PHE A 98 32.03 24.83 2.77
C PHE A 98 31.96 23.69 1.74
N ASN A 99 32.85 23.74 0.75
CA ASN A 99 32.92 22.75 -0.33
C ASN A 99 33.69 21.48 0.05
N ASP A 100 34.60 21.56 1.01
CA ASP A 100 35.46 20.44 1.40
C ASP A 100 35.00 19.81 2.71
N SER A 101 35.32 18.52 2.89
CA SER A 101 35.11 17.83 4.17
C SER A 101 35.93 18.53 5.26
N ILE A 102 35.25 19.37 6.05
CA ILE A 102 35.80 20.06 7.21
C ILE A 102 36.29 19.01 8.20
N ARG A 103 37.58 19.04 8.52
CA ARG A 103 38.18 18.20 9.57
C ARG A 103 38.59 18.98 10.81
N ASN A 104 38.61 20.31 10.72
CA ASN A 104 39.04 21.18 11.81
C ASN A 104 37.86 22.01 12.33
N ASP A 105 37.96 22.42 13.59
CA ASP A 105 36.98 23.29 14.23
C ASP A 105 36.88 24.65 13.52
N ILE A 106 35.64 25.12 13.36
CA ILE A 106 35.33 26.41 12.74
C ILE A 106 34.89 27.37 13.84
N PHE A 107 35.55 28.51 13.89
CA PHE A 107 35.29 29.52 14.91
C PHE A 107 34.74 30.79 14.27
N LEU A 108 33.62 31.25 14.79
CA LEU A 108 33.07 32.56 14.46
C LEU A 108 33.51 33.56 15.53
N SER A 109 34.43 34.45 15.18
CA SER A 109 34.91 35.49 16.09
C SER A 109 34.14 36.79 15.89
N LEU A 110 33.74 37.39 17.02
CA LEU A 110 32.82 38.53 17.07
C LEU A 110 33.56 39.80 17.51
N ASP A 111 33.23 40.94 16.89
CA ASP A 111 33.72 42.24 17.35
C ASP A 111 33.13 42.62 18.72
N ARG A 112 33.83 43.47 19.46
CA ARG A 112 33.49 43.92 20.82
C ARG A 112 32.13 44.61 20.90
N ASN A 113 31.70 45.20 19.79
CA ASN A 113 30.48 46.01 19.71
C ASN A 113 29.24 45.22 19.29
N VAL A 114 29.33 43.90 19.06
CA VAL A 114 28.18 43.06 18.69
C VAL A 114 27.14 43.06 19.81
N GLN A 115 25.92 43.52 19.53
CA GLN A 115 24.76 43.40 20.42
C GLN A 115 23.84 42.27 19.99
N MET A 116 23.77 42.00 18.67
CA MET A 116 22.92 40.99 18.08
C MET A 116 23.69 40.15 17.06
N LEU A 117 23.61 38.83 17.21
CA LEU A 117 24.14 37.87 16.27
C LEU A 117 23.08 36.81 15.98
N THR A 118 22.66 36.70 14.74
CA THR A 118 21.89 35.56 14.24
C THR A 118 22.78 34.80 13.28
N TYR A 119 22.97 33.51 13.52
CA TYR A 119 23.67 32.64 12.58
C TYR A 119 22.84 31.38 12.33
N GLY A 120 22.99 30.84 11.13
CA GLY A 120 22.43 29.55 10.82
C GLY A 120 23.23 28.81 9.77
N ILE A 121 23.20 27.49 9.88
CA ILE A 121 23.86 26.56 8.99
C ILE A 121 22.76 25.82 8.23
N TYR A 122 22.83 25.83 6.90
CA TYR A 122 21.89 25.14 6.05
C TYR A 122 22.60 24.36 4.94
N THR A 123 21.95 23.32 4.43
CA THR A 123 22.33 22.70 3.15
C THR A 123 21.36 23.18 2.09
N VAL A 124 21.88 23.45 0.89
CA VAL A 124 21.04 23.68 -0.29
C VAL A 124 20.72 22.31 -0.88
N GLU A 125 19.54 21.80 -0.56
CA GLU A 125 19.04 20.63 -1.28
C GLU A 125 18.50 21.15 -2.62
N LYS A 126 19.14 20.75 -3.71
CA LYS A 126 18.54 20.87 -5.04
C LYS A 126 17.36 19.90 -5.09
N THR A 127 16.23 20.32 -4.53
CA THR A 127 14.99 19.61 -4.73
C THR A 127 14.59 19.87 -6.17
N ASN A 128 14.62 18.85 -7.00
CA ASN A 128 14.04 18.89 -8.33
C ASN A 128 12.53 19.16 -8.16
N VAL A 129 12.10 20.44 -8.15
CA VAL A 129 10.72 20.87 -7.86
C VAL A 129 9.74 20.49 -8.98
N ASN A 130 10.17 19.69 -9.94
CA ASN A 130 9.27 18.94 -10.80
C ASN A 130 8.66 17.74 -10.04
N GLY A 131 8.02 17.99 -8.89
CA GLY A 131 7.31 16.97 -8.10
C GLY A 131 6.16 16.28 -8.85
N ALA A 132 5.78 16.82 -10.02
CA ALA A 132 4.84 16.17 -10.93
C ALA A 132 5.51 15.20 -11.93
N TYR A 133 6.82 15.33 -12.18
CA TYR A 133 7.57 14.53 -13.17
C TYR A 133 8.78 13.80 -12.60
N SER A 134 9.17 14.00 -11.35
CA SER A 134 10.22 13.21 -10.67
C SER A 134 9.80 11.75 -10.46
N SER A 135 8.50 11.45 -10.56
CA SER A 135 7.97 10.08 -10.70
C SER A 135 8.30 9.43 -12.06
N LEU A 136 8.79 10.20 -13.03
CA LEU A 136 9.18 9.74 -14.38
C LEU A 136 10.69 9.73 -14.60
N GLU A 137 11.51 10.19 -13.64
CA GLU A 137 12.97 10.11 -13.74
C GLU A 137 13.43 8.67 -13.49
N ASN A 138 13.55 8.00 -14.63
CA ASN A 138 13.77 6.58 -14.87
C ASN A 138 15.16 6.16 -14.38
N THR A 139 15.35 6.01 -13.07
CA THR A 139 16.49 5.30 -12.50
C THR A 139 16.28 3.79 -12.67
N GLU A 140 17.09 3.20 -13.56
CA GLU A 140 17.30 1.75 -13.77
C GLU A 140 16.07 0.84 -13.55
N ARG A 141 15.07 1.00 -14.42
CA ARG A 141 13.82 0.22 -14.42
C ARG A 141 13.93 -1.17 -15.06
N GLU A 142 15.12 -1.58 -15.50
CA GLU A 142 15.30 -2.82 -16.28
C GLU A 142 15.02 -4.11 -15.47
N SER A 143 15.21 -4.11 -14.16
CA SER A 143 14.96 -5.31 -13.33
C SER A 143 13.56 -5.39 -12.70
N LYS A 144 12.74 -4.33 -12.80
CA LYS A 144 11.42 -4.26 -12.15
C LYS A 144 10.23 -4.27 -13.11
N TRP A 145 10.42 -4.43 -14.42
CA TRP A 145 9.31 -4.43 -15.39
C TRP A 145 8.17 -5.39 -15.03
N ILE A 146 8.48 -6.59 -14.53
CA ILE A 146 7.46 -7.58 -14.11
C ILE A 146 6.76 -7.15 -12.81
N SER A 147 7.48 -6.51 -11.89
CA SER A 147 6.95 -5.97 -10.64
C SER A 147 6.04 -4.77 -10.90
N ASP A 148 6.45 -3.89 -11.80
CA ASP A 148 5.71 -2.68 -12.20
C ASP A 148 4.42 -3.02 -12.98
N ASN A 149 4.41 -4.14 -13.72
CA ASN A 149 3.26 -4.57 -14.51
C ASN A 149 2.31 -5.53 -13.79
N ILE A 150 2.55 -5.88 -12.52
CA ILE A 150 1.68 -6.80 -11.78
C ILE A 150 0.23 -6.30 -11.72
N LEU A 151 0.03 -4.98 -11.61
CA LEU A 151 -1.30 -4.37 -11.61
C LEU A 151 -2.04 -4.63 -12.92
N LEU A 152 -1.33 -4.49 -14.04
CA LEU A 152 -1.86 -4.74 -15.37
C LEU A 152 -2.24 -6.23 -15.52
N ILE A 153 -1.34 -7.14 -15.11
CA ILE A 153 -1.61 -8.58 -15.09
C ILE A 153 -2.85 -8.91 -14.23
N LEU A 154 -2.99 -8.29 -13.06
CA LEU A 154 -4.13 -8.49 -12.17
C LEU A 154 -5.45 -8.00 -12.79
N LEU A 155 -5.45 -6.82 -13.42
CA LEU A 155 -6.63 -6.27 -14.09
C LEU A 155 -7.05 -7.10 -15.29
N ILE A 156 -6.08 -7.54 -16.10
CA ILE A 156 -6.34 -8.39 -17.27
C ILE A 156 -6.84 -9.75 -16.83
N GLY A 157 -6.20 -10.37 -15.84
CA GLY A 157 -6.62 -11.65 -15.27
C GLY A 157 -8.04 -11.56 -14.71
N ALA A 158 -8.34 -10.54 -13.92
CA ALA A 158 -9.68 -10.31 -13.37
C ALA A 158 -10.72 -10.12 -14.49
N SER A 159 -10.41 -9.31 -15.50
CA SER A 159 -11.29 -9.11 -16.67
C SER A 159 -11.54 -10.40 -17.43
N LEU A 160 -10.50 -11.19 -17.70
CA LEU A 160 -10.60 -12.49 -18.38
C LEU A 160 -11.52 -13.45 -17.60
N PHE A 161 -11.31 -13.58 -16.28
CA PHE A 161 -12.20 -14.41 -15.45
C PHE A 161 -13.64 -13.93 -15.49
N MET A 162 -13.89 -12.62 -15.41
CA MET A 162 -15.24 -12.05 -15.46
C MET A 162 -15.91 -12.32 -16.81
N VAL A 163 -15.17 -12.24 -17.92
CA VAL A 163 -15.67 -12.59 -19.26
C VAL A 163 -16.00 -14.09 -19.34
N ILE A 164 -15.09 -14.96 -18.86
CA ILE A 164 -15.32 -16.42 -18.83
C ILE A 164 -16.59 -16.74 -18.04
N ILE A 165 -16.75 -16.12 -16.87
CA ILE A 165 -17.90 -16.33 -16.00
C ILE A 165 -19.18 -15.81 -16.66
N LYS A 166 -19.16 -14.61 -17.26
CA LYS A 166 -20.31 -14.05 -17.95
C LYS A 166 -20.76 -14.94 -19.11
N VAL A 167 -19.82 -15.47 -19.90
CA VAL A 167 -20.13 -16.29 -21.08
C VAL A 167 -20.67 -17.67 -20.68
N ASN A 168 -20.09 -18.31 -19.67
CA ASN A 168 -20.47 -19.69 -19.30
C ASN A 168 -21.59 -19.74 -18.23
N TYR A 169 -21.71 -18.70 -17.40
CA TYR A 169 -22.53 -18.71 -16.17
C TYR A 169 -23.33 -17.41 -15.97
N ASP A 170 -23.88 -16.82 -17.04
CA ASP A 170 -24.55 -15.51 -17.03
C ASP A 170 -25.60 -15.33 -15.91
N LYS A 171 -26.47 -16.33 -15.69
CA LYS A 171 -27.49 -16.28 -14.62
C LYS A 171 -26.85 -16.13 -13.23
N ARG A 172 -25.76 -16.85 -12.98
CA ARG A 172 -25.06 -16.83 -11.69
C ARG A 172 -24.21 -15.57 -11.54
N TYR A 173 -23.58 -15.11 -12.62
CA TYR A 173 -22.88 -13.83 -12.69
C TYR A 173 -23.77 -12.66 -12.21
N LEU A 174 -24.98 -12.55 -12.77
CA LEU A 174 -25.94 -11.52 -12.37
C LEU A 174 -26.41 -11.67 -10.93
N ASN A 175 -26.50 -12.90 -10.41
CA ASN A 175 -26.86 -13.12 -9.01
C ASN A 175 -25.79 -12.60 -8.05
N ILE A 176 -24.52 -12.78 -8.39
CA ILE A 176 -23.39 -12.36 -7.55
C ILE A 176 -23.22 -10.84 -7.59
N LEU A 177 -23.45 -10.19 -8.73
CA LEU A 177 -23.34 -8.73 -8.81
C LEU A 177 -24.59 -7.99 -8.29
N SER A 178 -25.69 -8.70 -8.04
CA SER A 178 -26.92 -8.09 -7.55
C SER A 178 -26.90 -7.96 -6.03
N PHE A 179 -26.71 -6.73 -5.56
CA PHE A 179 -26.82 -6.36 -4.14
C PHE A 179 -28.13 -6.89 -3.51
N ASN A 180 -29.26 -6.68 -4.19
CA ASN A 180 -30.56 -7.11 -3.69
C ASN A 180 -30.65 -8.63 -3.48
N LYS A 181 -29.99 -9.44 -4.32
CA LYS A 181 -29.99 -10.91 -4.19
C LYS A 181 -29.08 -11.41 -3.08
N ILE A 182 -28.01 -10.69 -2.78
CA ILE A 182 -27.09 -11.05 -1.69
C ILE A 182 -27.71 -10.74 -0.33
N PHE A 183 -28.36 -9.59 -0.21
CA PHE A 183 -28.98 -9.16 1.04
C PHE A 183 -30.41 -9.68 1.24
N THR A 184 -31.07 -10.21 0.21
CA THR A 184 -32.38 -10.84 0.39
C THR A 184 -32.26 -12.16 1.14
N THR A 185 -33.17 -12.38 2.08
CA THR A 185 -33.33 -13.64 2.81
C THR A 185 -34.34 -14.57 2.13
N ARG A 186 -34.89 -14.19 0.96
CA ARG A 186 -35.78 -15.08 0.19
C ARG A 186 -34.94 -16.05 -0.62
N LEU A 187 -35.18 -17.34 -0.39
CA LEU A 187 -34.53 -18.42 -1.13
C LEU A 187 -35.36 -18.72 -2.39
N ASN A 188 -34.70 -18.83 -3.54
CA ASN A 188 -35.34 -19.37 -4.73
C ASN A 188 -35.39 -20.90 -4.59
N GLU A 189 -36.57 -21.44 -4.27
CA GLU A 189 -36.80 -22.86 -3.99
C GLU A 189 -36.35 -23.78 -5.14
N GLY A 190 -36.40 -23.29 -6.39
CA GLY A 190 -35.96 -24.05 -7.57
C GLY A 190 -34.46 -24.34 -7.66
N ASP A 191 -33.61 -23.53 -7.02
CA ASP A 191 -32.15 -23.65 -7.12
C ASP A 191 -31.57 -24.70 -6.17
N GLN A 192 -32.32 -25.13 -5.13
CA GLN A 192 -31.78 -25.92 -4.02
C GLN A 192 -31.62 -27.42 -4.31
N SER A 193 -32.39 -27.97 -5.26
CA SER A 193 -32.50 -29.43 -5.44
C SER A 193 -31.31 -30.07 -6.17
N ARG A 194 -30.41 -29.28 -6.78
CA ARG A 194 -29.34 -29.79 -7.66
C ARG A 194 -27.92 -29.39 -7.28
N MET A 195 -27.71 -28.66 -6.19
CA MET A 195 -26.37 -28.16 -5.86
C MET A 195 -25.48 -29.27 -5.29
N ARG A 196 -24.35 -29.52 -5.95
CA ARG A 196 -23.24 -30.28 -5.35
C ARG A 196 -22.18 -29.30 -4.87
N ILE A 197 -21.45 -29.68 -3.81
CA ILE A 197 -20.38 -28.84 -3.25
C ILE A 197 -19.33 -28.52 -4.34
N MET A 198 -19.00 -29.51 -5.16
CA MET A 198 -17.98 -29.45 -6.22
C MET A 198 -18.58 -29.37 -7.64
N ASP A 199 -19.63 -28.59 -7.85
CA ASP A 199 -20.06 -28.27 -9.22
C ASP A 199 -19.00 -27.44 -9.95
N GLN A 200 -18.86 -27.64 -11.27
CA GLN A 200 -17.89 -26.93 -12.11
C GLN A 200 -18.00 -25.41 -11.94
N ASP A 201 -19.23 -24.90 -11.83
CA ASP A 201 -19.51 -23.50 -11.57
C ASP A 201 -18.81 -23.02 -10.29
N ASN A 202 -18.97 -23.76 -9.18
CA ASN A 202 -18.37 -23.40 -7.89
C ASN A 202 -16.84 -23.30 -7.98
N PHE A 203 -16.19 -24.17 -8.75
CA PHE A 203 -14.74 -24.10 -8.95
C PHE A 203 -14.32 -22.83 -9.70
N VAL A 204 -15.05 -22.42 -10.73
CA VAL A 204 -14.72 -21.20 -11.48
C VAL A 204 -14.89 -19.96 -10.59
N PHE A 205 -15.98 -19.88 -9.82
CA PHE A 205 -16.19 -18.79 -8.86
C PHE A 205 -15.19 -18.81 -7.70
N ALA A 206 -14.79 -20.00 -7.23
CA ALA A 206 -13.76 -20.19 -6.23
C ALA A 206 -12.38 -19.73 -6.73
N GLY A 207 -12.07 -20.03 -8.00
CA GLY A 207 -10.87 -19.56 -8.68
C GLY A 207 -10.82 -18.04 -8.78
N LEU A 208 -11.92 -17.39 -9.20
CA LEU A 208 -12.00 -15.93 -9.20
C LEU A 208 -11.87 -15.35 -7.80
N TYR A 209 -12.57 -15.92 -6.81
CA TYR A 209 -12.48 -15.48 -5.42
C TYR A 209 -11.04 -15.57 -4.90
N ALA A 210 -10.36 -16.69 -5.14
CA ALA A 210 -8.96 -16.88 -4.74
C ALA A 210 -8.03 -15.89 -5.44
N PHE A 211 -8.21 -15.70 -6.77
CA PHE A 211 -7.45 -14.75 -7.56
C PHE A 211 -7.57 -13.31 -7.05
N LEU A 212 -8.80 -12.83 -6.83
CA LEU A 212 -9.04 -11.47 -6.34
C LEU A 212 -8.58 -11.28 -4.90
N THR A 213 -8.78 -12.28 -4.04
CA THR A 213 -8.33 -12.22 -2.64
C THR A 213 -6.80 -12.19 -2.56
N ALA A 214 -6.12 -13.02 -3.37
CA ALA A 214 -4.67 -13.00 -3.46
C ALA A 214 -4.15 -11.67 -4.01
N GLY A 215 -4.80 -11.12 -5.03
CA GLY A 215 -4.46 -9.82 -5.59
C GLY A 215 -4.65 -8.68 -4.58
N LEU A 216 -5.74 -8.73 -3.81
CA LEU A 216 -6.03 -7.78 -2.73
C LEU A 216 -4.98 -7.84 -1.62
N ILE A 217 -4.60 -9.05 -1.17
CA ILE A 217 -3.54 -9.22 -0.17
C ILE A 217 -2.21 -8.68 -0.72
N TYR A 218 -1.85 -9.05 -1.96
CA TYR A 218 -0.63 -8.56 -2.61
C TYR A 218 -0.60 -7.03 -2.68
N PHE A 219 -1.69 -6.38 -3.10
CA PHE A 219 -1.79 -4.93 -3.17
C PHE A 219 -1.71 -4.26 -1.80
N LEU A 220 -2.42 -4.77 -0.80
CA LEU A 220 -2.37 -4.20 0.55
C LEU A 220 -0.98 -4.36 1.18
N SER A 221 -0.25 -5.42 0.85
CA SER A 221 1.13 -5.63 1.29
C SER A 221 2.13 -4.73 0.57
N LEU A 222 1.82 -4.18 -0.60
CA LEU A 222 2.75 -3.30 -1.33
C LEU A 222 3.04 -1.99 -0.56
N GLY A 223 2.07 -1.51 0.23
CA GLY A 223 2.16 -0.23 0.95
C GLY A 223 2.82 -0.31 2.33
N ARG A 224 3.13 -1.51 2.84
CA ARG A 224 3.81 -1.69 4.12
C ARG A 224 4.82 -2.82 3.94
N ASN A 225 6.09 -2.62 4.29
CA ASN A 225 7.12 -3.67 4.36
C ASN A 225 6.82 -4.78 5.40
N ILE A 226 5.55 -5.01 5.72
CA ILE A 226 5.05 -6.05 6.58
C ILE A 226 4.62 -7.18 5.65
N GLY A 227 5.56 -8.07 5.34
CA GLY A 227 5.29 -9.23 4.50
C GLY A 227 4.15 -10.06 5.10
N PHE A 228 3.14 -10.39 4.30
CA PHE A 228 2.09 -11.32 4.73
C PHE A 228 2.72 -12.71 4.88
N LEU A 229 2.75 -13.25 6.10
CA LEU A 229 3.47 -14.49 6.43
C LEU A 229 4.97 -14.43 6.05
N GLY A 230 5.59 -13.24 6.11
CA GLY A 230 6.98 -13.04 5.72
C GLY A 230 7.24 -13.06 4.21
N ILE A 231 6.18 -13.01 3.39
CA ILE A 231 6.29 -12.88 1.94
C ILE A 231 6.27 -11.38 1.59
N GLU A 232 7.42 -10.85 1.18
CA GLU A 232 7.51 -9.49 0.66
C GLU A 232 7.00 -9.45 -0.79
N PRO A 233 6.15 -8.48 -1.17
CA PRO A 233 5.60 -8.41 -2.52
C PRO A 233 6.62 -7.77 -3.49
N SER A 234 7.45 -8.61 -4.13
CA SER A 234 8.45 -8.15 -5.10
C SER A 234 8.10 -8.47 -6.55
N GLY A 235 7.21 -9.42 -6.82
CA GLY A 235 6.78 -9.73 -8.19
C GLY A 235 5.71 -10.82 -8.34
N VAL A 236 5.63 -11.38 -9.55
CA VAL A 236 4.62 -12.38 -9.95
C VAL A 236 4.78 -13.70 -9.16
N ILE A 237 6.00 -14.09 -8.81
CA ILE A 237 6.26 -15.32 -8.07
C ILE A 237 5.67 -15.22 -6.65
N GLU A 238 5.81 -14.06 -6.03
CA GLU A 238 5.28 -13.73 -4.70
C GLU A 238 3.75 -13.72 -4.73
N PHE A 239 3.18 -13.12 -5.78
CA PHE A 239 1.74 -13.21 -6.03
C PHE A 239 1.25 -14.67 -6.16
N LEU A 240 1.97 -15.51 -6.92
CA LEU A 240 1.63 -16.94 -7.07
C LEU A 240 1.72 -17.70 -5.74
N LYS A 241 2.71 -17.39 -4.89
CA LYS A 241 2.81 -17.96 -3.53
C LYS A 241 1.59 -17.59 -2.69
N ILE A 242 1.20 -16.32 -2.68
CA ILE A 242 0.00 -15.84 -1.98
C ILE A 242 -1.25 -16.53 -2.54
N LEU A 243 -1.37 -16.65 -3.86
CA LEU A 243 -2.47 -17.34 -4.51
C LEU A 243 -2.58 -18.81 -4.05
N ILE A 244 -1.47 -19.55 -4.02
CA ILE A 244 -1.44 -20.93 -3.52
C ILE A 244 -1.91 -21.00 -2.06
N ILE A 245 -1.45 -20.08 -1.21
CA ILE A 245 -1.87 -20.02 0.20
C ILE A 245 -3.38 -19.79 0.31
N VAL A 246 -3.93 -18.84 -0.46
CA VAL A 246 -5.38 -18.56 -0.49
C VAL A 246 -6.18 -19.77 -0.99
N VAL A 247 -5.70 -20.46 -2.03
CA VAL A 247 -6.33 -21.68 -2.56
C VAL A 247 -6.33 -22.79 -1.51
N ILE A 248 -5.22 -23.04 -0.83
CA ILE A 248 -5.13 -24.03 0.26
C ILE A 248 -6.08 -23.66 1.39
N GLY A 249 -6.14 -22.37 1.78
CA GLY A 249 -7.08 -21.87 2.77
C GLY A 249 -8.55 -22.12 2.39
N LEU A 250 -8.91 -21.89 1.13
CA LEU A 250 -10.25 -22.14 0.62
C LEU A 250 -10.59 -23.63 0.59
N ILE A 251 -9.66 -24.49 0.15
CA ILE A 251 -9.84 -25.95 0.17
C ILE A 251 -10.04 -26.44 1.61
N SER A 252 -9.18 -26.02 2.53
CA SER A 252 -9.29 -26.34 3.96
C SER A 252 -10.66 -25.93 4.53
N LYS A 253 -11.15 -24.72 4.17
CA LYS A 253 -12.47 -24.23 4.56
C LYS A 253 -13.59 -25.13 4.03
N VAL A 254 -13.55 -25.53 2.76
CA VAL A 254 -14.56 -26.41 2.15
C VAL A 254 -14.54 -27.78 2.82
N VAL A 255 -13.37 -28.34 3.10
CA VAL A 255 -13.21 -29.62 3.81
C VAL A 255 -13.80 -29.54 5.22
N LEU A 256 -13.50 -28.47 5.98
CA LEU A 256 -14.04 -28.25 7.32
C LEU A 256 -15.57 -28.20 7.30
N VAL A 257 -16.16 -27.44 6.36
CA VAL A 257 -17.61 -27.38 6.16
C VAL A 257 -18.20 -28.75 5.81
N SER A 258 -17.53 -29.51 4.96
CA SER A 258 -17.96 -30.86 4.59
C SER A 258 -17.94 -31.82 5.79
N ILE A 259 -16.90 -31.78 6.61
CA ILE A 259 -16.78 -32.61 7.83
C ILE A 259 -17.88 -32.23 8.82
N ALA A 260 -18.07 -30.94 9.09
CA ALA A 260 -19.11 -30.45 9.98
C ALA A 260 -20.50 -30.88 9.48
N SER A 261 -20.79 -30.70 8.20
CA SER A 261 -22.07 -31.08 7.60
C SER A 261 -22.34 -32.58 7.66
N ASN A 262 -21.31 -33.41 7.49
CA ASN A 262 -21.42 -34.86 7.64
C ASN A 262 -21.70 -35.26 9.10
N LEU A 263 -21.06 -34.59 10.06
CA LEU A 263 -21.29 -34.81 11.50
C LEU A 263 -22.75 -34.52 11.91
N PHE A 264 -23.38 -33.54 11.28
CA PHE A 264 -24.80 -33.21 11.51
C PHE A 264 -25.77 -33.96 10.57
N GLY A 265 -25.28 -34.89 9.74
CA GLY A 265 -26.10 -35.74 8.89
C GLY A 265 -26.87 -35.03 7.77
N ASN A 266 -26.44 -33.82 7.36
CA ASN A 266 -27.16 -33.05 6.34
C ASN A 266 -26.23 -32.45 5.27
N ASN A 267 -25.92 -33.26 4.26
CA ASN A 267 -25.04 -32.89 3.15
C ASN A 267 -25.64 -31.85 2.18
N LYS A 268 -26.96 -31.61 2.22
CA LYS A 268 -27.59 -30.58 1.37
C LYS A 268 -27.28 -29.18 1.89
N ILE A 269 -27.12 -29.03 3.21
CA ILE A 269 -26.81 -27.74 3.83
C ILE A 269 -25.38 -27.31 3.52
N SER A 270 -24.39 -28.21 3.47
CA SER A 270 -23.01 -27.82 3.11
C SER A 270 -22.91 -27.27 1.70
N ALA A 271 -23.56 -27.90 0.71
CA ALA A 271 -23.53 -27.41 -0.66
C ALA A 271 -24.15 -26.01 -0.77
N PHE A 272 -25.31 -25.82 -0.14
CA PHE A 272 -25.97 -24.51 -0.07
C PHE A 272 -25.08 -23.47 0.64
N TYR A 273 -24.50 -23.86 1.79
CA TYR A 273 -23.62 -23.01 2.58
C TYR A 273 -22.41 -22.53 1.80
N VAL A 274 -21.66 -23.45 1.17
CA VAL A 274 -20.45 -23.12 0.41
C VAL A 274 -20.79 -22.20 -0.76
N LYS A 275 -21.88 -22.50 -1.49
CA LYS A 275 -22.33 -21.64 -2.60
C LYS A 275 -22.65 -20.23 -2.12
N GLU A 276 -23.41 -20.11 -1.04
CA GLU A 276 -23.87 -18.82 -0.53
C GLU A 276 -22.72 -18.01 0.09
N MET A 277 -21.87 -18.67 0.87
CA MET A 277 -20.64 -18.10 1.42
C MET A 277 -19.73 -17.56 0.31
N LEU A 278 -19.54 -18.34 -0.77
CA LEU A 278 -18.74 -17.92 -1.91
C LEU A 278 -19.35 -16.72 -2.65
N ASN A 279 -20.67 -16.72 -2.88
CA ASN A 279 -21.35 -15.61 -3.55
C ASN A 279 -21.23 -14.30 -2.76
N ILE A 280 -21.49 -14.35 -1.44
CA ILE A 280 -21.39 -13.19 -0.56
C ILE A 280 -19.94 -12.69 -0.53
N ASN A 281 -18.97 -13.58 -0.28
CA ASN A 281 -17.55 -13.22 -0.24
C ASN A 281 -17.05 -12.61 -1.55
N LEU A 282 -17.41 -13.22 -2.69
CA LEU A 282 -16.95 -12.78 -3.98
C LEU A 282 -17.47 -11.38 -4.31
N PHE A 283 -18.73 -11.09 -4.03
CA PHE A 283 -19.29 -9.75 -4.21
C PHE A 283 -18.51 -8.68 -3.46
N PHE A 284 -18.21 -8.95 -2.18
CA PHE A 284 -17.48 -8.00 -1.36
C PHE A 284 -16.02 -7.86 -1.79
N VAL A 285 -15.34 -8.97 -2.09
CA VAL A 285 -13.96 -8.94 -2.57
C VAL A 285 -13.85 -8.20 -3.90
N ILE A 286 -14.82 -8.34 -4.81
CA ILE A 286 -14.88 -7.55 -6.04
C ILE A 286 -14.89 -6.04 -5.70
N ILE A 287 -15.79 -5.60 -4.84
CA ILE A 287 -15.90 -4.18 -4.44
C ILE A 287 -14.58 -3.69 -3.82
N LEU A 288 -14.04 -4.45 -2.87
CA LEU A 288 -12.82 -4.05 -2.15
C LEU A 288 -11.61 -4.03 -3.07
N PHE A 289 -11.47 -5.02 -3.96
CA PHE A 289 -10.38 -5.11 -4.93
C PHE A 289 -10.40 -3.92 -5.90
N PHE A 290 -11.54 -3.65 -6.56
CA PHE A 290 -11.63 -2.53 -7.50
C PHE A 290 -11.50 -1.16 -6.82
N SER A 291 -12.03 -1.01 -5.60
CA SER A 291 -11.86 0.23 -4.84
C SER A 291 -10.40 0.45 -4.44
N SER A 292 -9.68 -0.60 -4.05
CA SER A 292 -8.26 -0.51 -3.67
C SER A 292 -7.38 -0.21 -4.88
N ILE A 293 -7.66 -0.83 -6.03
CA ILE A 293 -6.98 -0.50 -7.29
C ILE A 293 -7.26 0.94 -7.70
N SER A 294 -8.51 1.40 -7.61
CA SER A 294 -8.86 2.78 -7.98
C SER A 294 -8.05 3.78 -7.16
N ILE A 295 -7.99 3.59 -5.84
CA ILE A 295 -7.21 4.47 -4.94
C ILE A 295 -5.71 4.41 -5.28
N PHE A 296 -5.17 3.22 -5.51
CA PHE A 296 -3.78 3.06 -5.92
C PHE A 296 -3.47 3.80 -7.24
N LEU A 297 -4.38 3.77 -8.21
CA LEU A 297 -4.22 4.47 -9.49
C LEU A 297 -4.27 6.01 -9.33
N PHE A 298 -5.06 6.52 -8.37
CA PHE A 298 -5.18 7.97 -8.13
C PHE A 298 -4.05 8.53 -7.27
N GLU A 299 -3.65 7.84 -6.20
CA GLU A 299 -2.66 8.33 -5.24
C GLU A 299 -1.24 7.79 -5.50
N GLY A 300 -1.08 6.78 -6.35
CA GLY A 300 0.20 6.10 -6.61
C GLY A 300 0.69 5.19 -5.47
N ALA A 301 0.03 5.26 -4.31
CA ALA A 301 0.27 4.41 -3.15
C ALA A 301 -1.04 4.17 -2.41
N ILE A 302 -1.08 3.15 -1.54
CA ILE A 302 -2.24 2.92 -0.67
C ILE A 302 -2.05 3.74 0.62
N PRO A 303 -2.89 4.76 0.89
CA PRO A 303 -2.77 5.55 2.09
C PRO A 303 -3.08 4.69 3.32
N ALA A 304 -2.40 4.98 4.44
CA ALA A 304 -2.60 4.24 5.69
C ALA A 304 -4.07 4.29 6.18
N PHE A 305 -4.76 5.40 5.90
CA PHE A 305 -6.19 5.55 6.17
C PHE A 305 -7.02 4.51 5.43
N TRP A 306 -6.80 4.32 4.12
CA TRP A 306 -7.54 3.33 3.34
C TRP A 306 -7.31 1.91 3.85
N LEU A 307 -6.07 1.56 4.21
CA LEU A 307 -5.76 0.24 4.75
C LEU A 307 -6.55 -0.02 6.04
N SER A 308 -6.61 0.97 6.94
CA SER A 308 -7.42 0.88 8.17
C SER A 308 -8.91 0.70 7.84
N THR A 309 -9.44 1.52 6.93
CA THR A 309 -10.83 1.41 6.46
C THR A 309 -11.13 0.05 5.83
N ALA A 310 -10.23 -0.49 5.01
CA ALA A 310 -10.38 -1.78 4.36
C ALA A 310 -10.40 -2.94 5.37
N ILE A 311 -9.55 -2.89 6.40
CA ILE A 311 -9.55 -3.87 7.50
C ILE A 311 -10.85 -3.80 8.29
N TYR A 312 -11.30 -2.60 8.69
CA TYR A 312 -12.57 -2.45 9.39
C TYR A 312 -13.77 -2.87 8.54
N ALA A 313 -13.75 -2.57 7.24
CA ALA A 313 -14.77 -3.01 6.30
C ALA A 313 -14.78 -4.54 6.17
N MET A 314 -13.63 -5.20 6.09
CA MET A 314 -13.51 -6.67 6.09
C MET A 314 -14.08 -7.28 7.36
N LEU A 315 -13.79 -6.71 8.53
CA LEU A 315 -14.31 -7.18 9.83
C LEU A 315 -15.84 -7.00 9.91
N ALA A 316 -16.35 -5.82 9.57
CA ALA A 316 -17.78 -5.55 9.55
C ALA A 316 -18.51 -6.48 8.57
N PHE A 317 -17.94 -6.68 7.39
CA PHE A 317 -18.47 -7.57 6.39
C PHE A 317 -18.50 -9.03 6.85
N TYR A 318 -17.46 -9.49 7.54
CA TYR A 318 -17.42 -10.84 8.11
C TYR A 318 -18.60 -11.09 9.06
N ILE A 319 -18.92 -10.11 9.92
CA ILE A 319 -20.06 -10.16 10.85
C ILE A 319 -21.38 -10.17 10.07
N ILE A 320 -21.56 -9.24 9.13
CA ILE A 320 -22.77 -9.15 8.29
C ILE A 320 -23.01 -10.47 7.55
N ARG A 321 -21.96 -11.04 6.95
CA ARG A 321 -22.02 -12.32 6.25
C ARG A 321 -22.44 -13.45 7.18
N LEU A 322 -21.88 -13.53 8.39
CA LEU A 322 -22.26 -14.55 9.37
C LEU A 322 -23.75 -14.45 9.71
N ILE A 323 -24.25 -13.23 9.94
CA ILE A 323 -25.66 -12.96 10.21
C ILE A 323 -26.55 -13.35 9.01
N LEU A 324 -26.16 -12.96 7.79
CA LEU A 324 -26.92 -13.30 6.57
C LEU A 324 -26.99 -14.80 6.32
N LEU A 325 -25.86 -15.51 6.47
CA LEU A 325 -25.81 -16.96 6.34
C LEU A 325 -26.65 -17.63 7.43
N TYR A 326 -26.59 -17.15 8.67
CA TYR A 326 -27.41 -17.65 9.78
C TYR A 326 -28.91 -17.60 9.43
N PHE A 327 -29.40 -16.43 9.01
CA PHE A 327 -30.81 -16.27 8.65
C PHE A 327 -31.21 -17.07 7.40
N LYS A 328 -30.32 -17.20 6.41
CA LYS A 328 -30.59 -17.99 5.20
C LYS A 328 -30.72 -19.48 5.50
N ILE A 329 -29.83 -20.04 6.32
CA ILE A 329 -29.89 -21.46 6.69
C ILE A 329 -31.03 -21.73 7.65
N LEU A 330 -31.33 -20.81 8.57
CA LEU A 330 -32.45 -20.94 9.50
C LEU A 330 -33.79 -21.10 8.75
N LYS A 331 -33.96 -20.44 7.61
CA LYS A 331 -35.14 -20.61 6.75
C LYS A 331 -35.15 -21.92 5.97
N LEU A 332 -33.97 -22.49 5.70
CA LEU A 332 -33.82 -23.70 4.90
C LEU A 332 -34.02 -24.97 5.72
N SER A 333 -33.69 -24.91 7.01
CA SER A 333 -33.58 -26.10 7.85
C SER A 333 -34.68 -26.15 8.90
N SER A 334 -35.19 -27.36 9.16
CA SER A 334 -36.06 -27.66 10.31
C SER A 334 -35.27 -27.86 11.62
N PHE A 335 -34.00 -27.43 11.67
CA PHE A 335 -33.15 -27.67 12.83
C PHE A 335 -33.53 -26.73 13.98
N THR A 336 -33.31 -27.20 15.21
CA THR A 336 -33.38 -26.32 16.37
C THR A 336 -32.25 -25.29 16.30
N ASN A 337 -32.53 -24.06 16.71
CA ASN A 337 -31.58 -22.93 16.68
C ASN A 337 -30.21 -23.27 17.30
N LEU A 338 -30.19 -24.18 18.28
CA LEU A 338 -28.98 -24.64 18.96
C LEU A 338 -28.00 -25.38 18.03
N TYR A 339 -28.48 -26.26 17.15
CA TYR A 339 -27.60 -26.99 16.22
C TYR A 339 -26.97 -26.05 15.21
N LEU A 340 -27.77 -25.12 14.70
CA LEU A 340 -27.31 -24.14 13.72
C LEU A 340 -26.26 -23.21 14.33
N PHE A 341 -26.46 -22.75 15.57
CA PHE A 341 -25.45 -21.98 16.29
C PHE A 341 -24.13 -22.75 16.47
N SER A 342 -24.18 -24.00 16.93
CA SER A 342 -22.97 -24.85 17.07
C SER A 342 -22.23 -25.06 15.74
N TYR A 343 -22.97 -25.24 14.64
CA TYR A 343 -22.41 -25.32 13.30
C TYR A 343 -21.67 -24.04 12.89
N PHE A 344 -22.23 -22.85 13.14
CA PHE A 344 -21.54 -21.58 12.86
C PHE A 344 -20.32 -21.36 13.76
N CYS A 345 -20.39 -21.76 15.03
CA CYS A 345 -19.27 -21.68 15.93
C CYS A 345 -18.07 -22.48 15.43
N THR A 346 -18.32 -23.73 15.03
CA THR A 346 -17.28 -24.64 14.53
C THR A 346 -16.74 -24.24 13.15
N THR A 347 -17.60 -23.81 12.23
CA THR A 347 -17.20 -23.52 10.86
C THR A 347 -16.67 -22.11 10.64
N GLU A 348 -17.12 -21.10 11.38
CA GLU A 348 -16.77 -19.69 11.17
C GLU A 348 -16.08 -19.08 12.38
N ILE A 349 -16.73 -19.08 13.55
CA ILE A 349 -16.26 -18.29 14.71
C ILE A 349 -14.91 -18.80 15.21
N PHE A 350 -14.73 -20.10 15.41
CA PHE A 350 -13.48 -20.66 15.91
C PHE A 350 -12.30 -20.43 14.94
N PRO A 351 -12.37 -20.79 13.64
CA PRO A 351 -11.29 -20.49 12.70
C PRO A 351 -10.95 -19.00 12.62
N PHE A 352 -11.95 -18.12 12.71
CA PHE A 352 -11.74 -16.69 12.71
C PHE A 352 -11.03 -16.19 13.96
N LEU A 353 -11.43 -16.63 15.15
CA LEU A 353 -10.76 -16.28 16.42
C LEU A 353 -9.30 -16.78 16.44
N ILE A 354 -9.06 -17.98 15.92
CA ILE A 354 -7.70 -18.52 15.77
C ILE A 354 -6.89 -17.62 14.82
N GLY A 355 -7.44 -17.27 13.65
CA GLY A 355 -6.79 -16.36 12.70
C GLY A 355 -6.47 -15.01 13.30
N LEU A 356 -7.42 -14.39 14.01
CA LEU A 356 -7.25 -13.09 14.65
C LEU A 356 -6.16 -13.12 15.72
N LYS A 357 -6.08 -14.18 16.52
CA LYS A 357 -5.01 -14.37 17.51
C LYS A 357 -3.62 -14.47 16.87
N TYR A 358 -3.50 -15.12 15.72
CA TYR A 358 -2.23 -15.21 15.00
C TYR A 358 -1.85 -13.90 14.29
N PHE A 359 -2.82 -13.11 13.82
CA PHE A 359 -2.57 -11.84 13.16
C PHE A 359 -2.28 -10.67 14.12
N MET A 360 -2.80 -10.73 15.34
CA MET A 360 -2.58 -9.69 16.35
C MET A 360 -1.27 -9.87 17.14
N ARG A 361 -0.56 -10.97 16.93
CA ARG A 361 0.73 -11.25 17.54
C ARG A 361 1.84 -10.89 16.57
#